data_AF-A0A0Q5C3U9-F1
#
_entry.id   AF-A0A0Q5C3U9-F1
#
_cell.length_a   1.000
_cell.length_b   1.000
_cell.length_c   1.000
_cell.angle_alpha   90.00
_cell.angle_beta   90.00
_cell.angle_gamma   90.00
#
_symmetry.space_group_name_H-M   'P 1'
#
loop_
_entity.id
_entity.type
_entity.pdbx_description
1 polymer ?
#
loop_
_entity_poly.entity_id
_entity_poly.type
_entity_poly.pdbx_seq_one_letter_code
_entity_poly.pdbx_strand_id
1 'polypeptide(L)'
;MPWLTAPPLDFEDLPWRLVGERQRYGNARLLHVLDAIPQTFQDAYRGARAEMIGAGYSWTDKANARSPDGTLLPCWWTSEAEVDVPALRAAVDAALAKAGARRGAADRRAEQRAEADEVLTAPIRQRLQDLVAKRLWSLGKELASARELMTATSWTAYGGRIAERWLEAAEANRVRAEARLARPAMPHWLARAQDPAVRAAVHEGLKYLAELDEDWASEENGRGYSQATSWTGHALAERDGLSELEAAHGLQLLHGHRRQLPPYLAYRALGIASATSREAPAGGLLPAA
;
A
#
# COMPACT_ATOMS: atom_id res chain seq x y z
N MET A 1 -21.68 -4.51 -61.21
CA MET A 1 -21.50 -5.03 -59.83
C MET A 1 -22.18 -4.05 -58.88
N PRO A 2 -22.96 -4.50 -57.90
CA PRO A 2 -23.66 -3.60 -56.97
C PRO A 2 -22.67 -2.93 -56.01
N TRP A 3 -22.79 -1.60 -55.84
CA TRP A 3 -22.06 -0.86 -54.82
C TRP A 3 -22.57 -1.26 -53.42
N LEU A 4 -21.67 -1.32 -52.43
CA LEU A 4 -22.05 -1.57 -51.05
C LEU A 4 -22.80 -0.34 -50.51
N THR A 5 -24.04 -0.54 -50.06
CA THR A 5 -24.87 0.50 -49.41
C THR A 5 -24.87 0.40 -47.89
N ALA A 6 -24.18 -0.61 -47.35
CA ALA A 6 -24.04 -0.86 -45.92
C ALA A 6 -22.65 -1.46 -45.63
N PRO A 7 -22.15 -1.35 -44.40
CA PRO A 7 -20.88 -1.93 -43.99
C PRO A 7 -20.87 -3.45 -44.24
N PRO A 8 -19.83 -4.01 -44.90
CA PRO A 8 -19.82 -5.43 -45.24
C PRO A 8 -19.48 -6.37 -44.07
N LEU A 9 -19.03 -5.84 -42.93
CA LEU A 9 -18.66 -6.57 -41.72
C LEU A 9 -19.29 -5.91 -40.48
N ASP A 10 -19.66 -6.74 -39.52
CA ASP A 10 -20.15 -6.34 -38.19
C ASP A 10 -19.11 -6.66 -37.10
N PHE A 11 -19.23 -6.00 -35.96
CA PHE A 11 -18.30 -6.13 -34.83
C PHE A 11 -19.08 -6.24 -33.52
N GLU A 12 -18.95 -7.36 -32.81
CA GLU A 12 -19.62 -7.64 -31.51
C GLU A 12 -21.14 -7.47 -31.53
N ASP A 13 -21.80 -7.82 -32.65
CA ASP A 13 -23.24 -7.67 -32.86
C ASP A 13 -23.79 -6.25 -32.61
N LEU A 14 -22.90 -5.24 -32.61
CA LEU A 14 -23.30 -3.85 -32.46
C LEU A 14 -23.88 -3.33 -33.78
N PRO A 15 -25.07 -2.73 -33.76
CA PRO A 15 -25.72 -2.29 -34.97
C PRO A 15 -25.03 -1.04 -35.54
N TRP A 16 -24.79 -1.05 -36.85
CA TRP A 16 -24.40 0.14 -37.59
C TRP A 16 -25.56 1.12 -37.73
N ARG A 17 -25.41 2.32 -37.17
CA ARG A 17 -26.38 3.40 -37.34
C ARG A 17 -26.03 4.22 -38.59
N LEU A 18 -26.99 4.35 -39.51
CA LEU A 18 -26.85 5.26 -40.65
C LEU A 18 -27.03 6.71 -40.17
N VAL A 19 -26.01 7.54 -40.40
CA VAL A 19 -26.01 8.98 -40.08
C VAL A 19 -26.54 9.82 -41.25
N GLY A 20 -26.50 9.25 -42.46
CA GLY A 20 -26.84 9.91 -43.73
C GLY A 20 -25.60 10.39 -44.48
N GLU A 21 -25.80 11.26 -45.48
CA GLU A 21 -24.70 11.77 -46.31
C GLU A 21 -23.84 12.79 -45.56
N ARG A 22 -22.52 12.66 -45.69
CA ARG A 22 -21.52 13.58 -45.13
C ARG A 22 -20.37 13.76 -46.13
N GLN A 23 -19.69 14.89 -46.03
CA GLN A 23 -18.54 15.21 -46.88
C GLN A 23 -17.26 14.51 -46.38
N ARG A 24 -16.59 13.76 -47.26
CA ARG A 24 -15.26 13.16 -47.03
C ARG A 24 -14.38 13.36 -48.25
N TYR A 25 -13.23 14.03 -48.07
CA TYR A 25 -12.29 14.38 -49.14
C TYR A 25 -12.97 15.03 -50.36
N GLY A 26 -13.90 15.97 -50.12
CA GLY A 26 -14.62 16.69 -51.18
C GLY A 26 -15.77 15.94 -51.85
N ASN A 27 -16.08 14.72 -51.40
CA ASN A 27 -17.17 13.91 -51.96
C ASN A 27 -18.27 13.65 -50.93
N ALA A 28 -19.54 13.71 -51.35
CA ALA A 28 -20.68 13.28 -50.54
C ALA A 28 -20.72 11.75 -50.48
N ARG A 29 -20.71 11.19 -49.26
CA ARG A 29 -20.74 9.73 -49.02
C ARG A 29 -21.68 9.42 -47.86
N LEU A 30 -22.37 8.29 -47.91
CA LEU A 30 -23.15 7.81 -46.77
C LEU A 30 -22.21 7.38 -45.65
N LEU A 31 -22.55 7.77 -44.43
CA LEU A 31 -21.80 7.48 -43.21
C LEU A 31 -22.60 6.54 -42.32
N HIS A 32 -21.99 5.40 -41.98
CA HIS A 32 -22.45 4.52 -40.91
C HIS A 32 -21.49 4.58 -39.73
N VAL A 33 -22.01 4.52 -38.51
CA VAL A 33 -21.20 4.57 -37.28
C VAL A 33 -21.64 3.48 -36.29
N LEU A 34 -20.70 3.04 -35.46
CA LEU A 34 -21.01 2.30 -34.23
C LEU A 34 -21.07 3.30 -33.07
N ASP A 35 -22.13 3.24 -32.28
CA ASP A 35 -22.32 4.14 -31.12
C ASP A 35 -21.45 3.76 -29.91
N ALA A 36 -20.79 2.59 -29.96
CA ALA A 36 -19.77 2.15 -29.03
C ALA A 36 -18.50 1.72 -29.78
N ILE A 37 -17.40 1.57 -29.04
CA ILE A 37 -16.11 1.17 -29.61
C ILE A 37 -15.82 -0.29 -29.24
N PRO A 38 -16.29 -1.28 -30.02
CA PRO A 38 -16.02 -2.67 -29.72
C PRO A 38 -14.52 -2.96 -29.80
N GLN A 39 -14.05 -3.85 -28.92
CA GLN A 39 -12.64 -4.23 -28.89
C GLN A 39 -12.23 -4.95 -30.18
N THR A 40 -13.14 -5.72 -30.77
CA THR A 40 -12.96 -6.39 -32.06
C THR A 40 -12.72 -5.40 -33.20
N PHE A 41 -13.43 -4.27 -33.27
CA PHE A 41 -13.12 -3.24 -34.27
C PHE A 41 -11.74 -2.63 -34.05
N GLN A 42 -11.38 -2.31 -32.81
CA GLN A 42 -10.05 -1.76 -32.51
C GLN A 42 -8.93 -2.73 -32.92
N ASP A 43 -9.09 -4.01 -32.59
CA ASP A 43 -8.13 -5.06 -32.89
C ASP A 43 -8.01 -5.30 -34.40
N ALA A 44 -9.15 -5.42 -35.08
CA ALA A 44 -9.24 -5.57 -36.53
C ALA A 44 -8.59 -4.37 -37.22
N TYR A 45 -8.95 -3.14 -36.84
CA TYR A 45 -8.42 -1.93 -37.46
C TYR A 45 -6.93 -1.73 -37.19
N ARG A 46 -6.41 -2.20 -36.05
CA ARG A 46 -4.97 -2.18 -35.76
C ARG A 46 -4.22 -3.24 -36.58
N GLY A 47 -4.81 -4.40 -36.82
CA GLY A 47 -4.15 -5.54 -37.48
C GLY A 47 -4.33 -5.61 -39.00
N ALA A 48 -5.42 -5.08 -39.55
CA ALA A 48 -5.82 -5.09 -40.96
C ALA A 48 -6.17 -3.67 -41.46
N ARG A 49 -5.39 -2.67 -41.02
CA ARG A 49 -5.71 -1.25 -41.22
C ARG A 49 -5.86 -0.89 -42.70
N ALA A 50 -4.96 -1.39 -43.55
CA ALA A 50 -4.92 -1.02 -44.96
C ALA A 50 -6.15 -1.53 -45.70
N GLU A 51 -6.49 -2.80 -45.47
CA GLU A 51 -7.66 -3.49 -46.00
C GLU A 51 -8.95 -2.83 -45.53
N MET A 52 -9.05 -2.53 -44.23
CA MET A 52 -10.20 -1.85 -43.65
C MET A 52 -10.38 -0.42 -44.20
N ILE A 53 -9.30 0.37 -44.33
CA ILE A 53 -9.37 1.70 -44.94
C ILE A 53 -9.79 1.60 -46.41
N GLY A 54 -9.24 0.66 -47.17
CA GLY A 54 -9.61 0.40 -48.56
C GLY A 54 -11.08 0.05 -48.73
N ALA A 55 -11.62 -0.70 -47.77
CA ALA A 55 -13.04 -1.06 -47.70
C ALA A 55 -13.96 0.06 -47.16
N GLY A 56 -13.42 1.21 -46.76
CA GLY A 56 -14.20 2.38 -46.31
C GLY A 56 -14.30 2.54 -44.79
N TYR A 57 -13.72 1.65 -43.98
CA TYR A 57 -13.69 1.79 -42.53
C TYR A 57 -12.71 2.86 -42.07
N SER A 58 -13.08 3.63 -41.04
CA SER A 58 -12.19 4.58 -40.39
C SER A 58 -12.73 4.96 -38.99
N TRP A 59 -12.27 6.11 -38.49
CA TRP A 59 -12.74 6.75 -37.27
C TRP A 59 -13.31 8.12 -37.61
N THR A 60 -14.37 8.57 -36.92
CA THR A 60 -14.99 9.88 -37.20
C THR A 60 -15.54 10.58 -35.97
N ASP A 61 -15.56 11.91 -36.04
CA ASP A 61 -16.29 12.84 -35.17
C ASP A 61 -17.57 13.38 -35.84
N LYS A 62 -17.82 13.03 -37.11
CA LYS A 62 -18.93 13.57 -37.94
C LYS A 62 -20.29 12.93 -37.67
N ALA A 63 -20.40 12.11 -36.63
CA ALA A 63 -21.62 11.40 -36.28
C ALA A 63 -22.71 12.31 -35.66
N ASN A 64 -22.43 13.61 -35.45
CA ASN A 64 -23.22 14.56 -34.66
C ASN A 64 -23.46 14.14 -33.20
N ALA A 65 -22.87 13.02 -32.79
CA ALA A 65 -22.74 12.55 -31.42
C ALA A 65 -21.24 12.40 -31.16
N ARG A 66 -20.71 13.14 -30.19
CA ARG A 66 -19.40 12.80 -29.63
C ARG A 66 -19.61 11.58 -28.74
N SER A 67 -18.64 10.66 -28.71
CA SER A 67 -18.51 9.82 -27.52
C SER A 67 -18.52 10.73 -26.29
N PRO A 68 -19.15 10.35 -25.16
CA PRO A 68 -19.15 11.14 -23.93
C PRO A 68 -17.76 11.68 -23.55
N ASP A 69 -16.71 10.96 -23.93
CA ASP A 69 -15.31 11.26 -23.61
C ASP A 69 -14.55 11.98 -24.74
N GLY A 70 -15.23 12.38 -25.82
CA GLY A 70 -14.62 13.03 -26.98
C GLY A 70 -13.86 12.08 -27.94
N THR A 71 -13.92 10.78 -27.70
CA THR A 71 -13.29 9.75 -28.55
C THR A 71 -13.98 9.64 -29.92
N LEU A 72 -13.18 9.43 -30.98
CA LEU A 72 -13.70 9.16 -32.32
C LEU A 72 -14.46 7.83 -32.34
N LEU A 73 -15.58 7.78 -33.07
CA LEU A 73 -16.36 6.57 -33.22
C LEU A 73 -15.89 5.75 -34.43
N PRO A 74 -15.92 4.40 -34.35
CA PRO A 74 -15.79 3.54 -35.52
C PRO A 74 -16.82 3.93 -36.57
N CYS A 75 -16.38 4.05 -37.82
CA CYS A 75 -17.27 4.39 -38.91
C CYS A 75 -16.93 3.62 -40.18
N TRP A 76 -17.92 3.56 -41.06
CA TRP A 76 -17.76 3.07 -42.41
C TRP A 76 -18.39 4.07 -43.39
N TRP A 77 -17.66 4.36 -44.45
CA TRP A 77 -18.06 5.26 -45.53
C TRP A 77 -18.36 4.43 -46.76
N THR A 78 -19.45 4.75 -47.46
CA THR A 78 -19.68 4.16 -48.78
C THR A 78 -18.49 4.43 -49.70
N SER A 79 -18.13 3.42 -50.47
CA SER A 79 -17.00 3.46 -51.40
C SER A 79 -17.47 2.98 -52.76
N GLU A 80 -17.03 3.67 -53.81
CA GLU A 80 -17.19 3.24 -55.20
C GLU A 80 -16.14 2.18 -55.59
N ALA A 81 -15.13 1.97 -54.75
CA ALA A 81 -14.13 0.94 -54.95
C ALA A 81 -14.75 -0.46 -54.82
N GLU A 82 -14.32 -1.37 -55.68
CA GLU A 82 -14.66 -2.78 -55.54
C GLU A 82 -13.97 -3.34 -54.29
N VAL A 83 -14.78 -3.85 -53.37
CA VAL A 83 -14.31 -4.46 -52.12
C VAL A 83 -14.46 -5.97 -52.24
N ASP A 84 -13.33 -6.68 -52.23
CA ASP A 84 -13.31 -8.13 -52.05
C ASP A 84 -13.67 -8.43 -50.57
N VAL A 85 -14.96 -8.59 -50.31
CA VAL A 85 -15.49 -8.85 -48.97
C VAL A 85 -14.92 -10.15 -48.36
N PRO A 86 -14.80 -11.27 -49.10
CA PRO A 86 -14.08 -12.45 -48.62
C PRO A 86 -12.64 -12.16 -48.18
N ALA A 87 -11.85 -11.45 -48.98
CA ALA A 87 -10.46 -11.13 -48.64
C ALA A 87 -10.38 -10.20 -47.41
N LEU A 88 -11.25 -9.19 -47.35
CA LEU A 88 -11.35 -8.28 -46.21
C LEU A 88 -11.72 -9.04 -44.93
N ARG A 89 -12.70 -9.95 -45.00
CA ARG A 89 -13.10 -10.79 -43.86
C ARG A 89 -11.94 -11.65 -43.38
N ALA A 90 -11.23 -12.31 -44.29
CA ALA A 90 -10.06 -13.10 -43.95
C ALA A 90 -8.95 -12.27 -43.27
N ALA A 91 -8.70 -11.04 -43.74
CA ALA A 91 -7.74 -10.14 -43.12
C ALA A 91 -8.16 -9.71 -41.70
N VAL A 92 -9.44 -9.37 -41.51
CA VAL A 92 -10.01 -9.02 -40.20
C VAL A 92 -9.96 -10.21 -39.24
N ASP A 93 -10.37 -11.40 -39.66
CA ASP A 93 -10.35 -12.61 -38.84
C ASP A 93 -8.92 -12.95 -38.41
N ALA A 94 -7.94 -12.84 -39.31
CA ALA A 94 -6.52 -13.04 -39.00
C ALA A 94 -6.00 -12.00 -37.98
N ALA A 95 -6.42 -10.73 -38.10
CA ALA A 95 -6.08 -9.68 -37.15
C ALA A 95 -6.67 -9.95 -35.75
N LEU A 96 -7.94 -10.36 -35.68
CA LEU A 96 -8.62 -10.73 -34.44
C LEU A 96 -7.96 -11.95 -33.77
N ALA A 97 -7.69 -13.00 -34.52
CA ALA A 97 -7.00 -14.20 -34.02
C ALA A 97 -5.62 -13.84 -33.42
N LYS A 98 -4.86 -12.98 -34.10
CA LYS A 98 -3.56 -12.49 -33.60
C LYS A 98 -3.69 -11.64 -32.34
N ALA A 99 -4.68 -10.76 -32.26
CA ALA A 99 -4.94 -9.94 -31.08
C ALA A 99 -5.37 -10.79 -29.88
N GLY A 100 -6.26 -11.76 -30.09
CA GLY A 100 -6.67 -12.73 -29.08
C GLY A 100 -5.49 -13.57 -28.57
N ALA A 101 -4.64 -14.08 -29.46
CA ALA A 101 -3.44 -14.82 -29.09
C ALA A 101 -2.46 -13.97 -28.26
N ARG A 102 -2.30 -12.67 -28.59
CA ARG A 102 -1.46 -11.74 -27.83
C ARG A 102 -2.00 -11.49 -26.43
N ARG A 103 -3.31 -11.28 -26.27
CA ARG A 103 -3.97 -11.12 -24.97
C ARG A 103 -3.82 -12.39 -24.13
N GLY A 104 -4.21 -13.54 -24.66
CA GLY A 104 -4.07 -14.81 -23.93
C GLY A 104 -2.62 -15.10 -23.53
N ALA A 105 -1.63 -14.72 -24.34
CA ALA A 105 -0.22 -14.83 -23.94
C ALA A 105 0.21 -13.79 -22.89
N ALA A 106 -0.37 -12.59 -22.89
CA ALA A 106 -0.16 -11.59 -21.85
C ALA A 106 -0.78 -12.03 -20.52
N ASP A 107 -2.02 -12.52 -20.55
CA ASP A 107 -2.76 -13.00 -19.38
C ASP A 107 -2.03 -14.17 -18.73
N ARG A 108 -1.63 -15.19 -19.52
CA ARG A 108 -0.80 -16.30 -19.02
C ARG A 108 0.52 -15.84 -18.38
N ARG A 109 1.16 -14.82 -18.95
CA ARG A 109 2.40 -14.27 -18.36
C ARG A 109 2.12 -13.49 -17.07
N ALA A 110 0.98 -12.81 -16.98
CA ALA A 110 0.57 -12.12 -15.76
C ALA A 110 0.25 -13.13 -14.66
N GLU A 111 -0.48 -14.20 -14.97
CA GLU A 111 -0.77 -15.31 -14.05
C GLU A 111 0.53 -15.99 -13.56
N GLN A 112 1.43 -16.36 -14.48
CA GLN A 112 2.73 -16.95 -14.12
C GLN A 112 3.57 -16.03 -13.24
N ARG A 113 3.53 -14.71 -13.48
CA ARG A 113 4.23 -13.73 -12.63
C ARG A 113 3.59 -13.63 -11.25
N ALA A 114 2.27 -13.61 -11.17
CA ALA A 114 1.56 -13.57 -9.90
C ALA A 114 1.85 -14.83 -9.06
N GLU A 115 1.87 -16.00 -9.69
CA GLU A 115 2.24 -17.26 -9.05
C GLU A 115 3.70 -17.24 -8.55
N ALA A 116 4.63 -16.79 -9.40
CA ALA A 116 6.04 -16.67 -9.02
C ALA A 116 6.26 -15.66 -7.89
N ASP A 117 5.56 -14.52 -7.92
CA ASP A 117 5.62 -13.50 -6.87
C ASP A 117 5.03 -14.04 -5.56
N GLU A 118 3.93 -14.79 -5.59
CA GLU A 118 3.35 -15.42 -4.40
C GLU A 118 4.34 -16.41 -3.76
N VAL A 119 4.96 -17.28 -4.56
CA VAL A 119 5.97 -18.24 -4.07
C VAL A 119 7.15 -17.51 -3.43
N LEU A 120 7.63 -16.43 -4.06
CA LEU A 120 8.75 -15.64 -3.55
C LEU A 120 8.38 -14.91 -2.25
N THR A 121 7.17 -14.37 -2.16
CA THR A 121 6.77 -13.46 -1.08
C THR A 121 6.12 -14.13 0.11
N ALA A 122 5.54 -15.32 -0.04
CA ALA A 122 4.92 -16.09 1.04
C ALA A 122 5.79 -16.21 2.31
N PRO A 123 7.08 -16.62 2.26
CA PRO A 123 7.91 -16.71 3.47
C PRO A 123 8.19 -15.33 4.10
N ILE A 124 8.32 -14.28 3.29
CA ILE A 124 8.52 -12.91 3.77
C ILE A 124 7.26 -12.42 4.48
N ARG A 125 6.08 -12.70 3.90
CA ARG A 125 4.77 -12.38 4.49
C ARG A 125 4.61 -13.04 5.86
N GLN A 126 4.93 -14.33 5.97
CA GLN A 126 4.87 -15.04 7.25
C GLN A 126 5.80 -14.42 8.29
N ARG A 127 7.05 -14.10 7.92
CA ARG A 127 8.00 -13.44 8.83
C ARG A 127 7.52 -12.07 9.30
N LEU A 128 6.91 -11.27 8.41
CA LEU A 128 6.34 -9.97 8.76
C LEU A 128 5.14 -10.13 9.70
N GLN A 129 4.25 -11.10 9.43
CA GLN A 129 3.12 -11.42 10.31
C GLN A 129 3.60 -11.83 11.70
N ASP A 130 4.61 -12.70 11.79
CA ASP A 130 5.19 -13.12 13.06
C ASP A 130 5.81 -11.95 13.83
N LEU A 131 6.51 -11.05 13.12
CA LEU A 131 7.10 -9.84 13.72
C LEU A 131 6.00 -8.92 14.26
N VAL A 132 4.95 -8.68 13.48
CA VAL A 132 3.81 -7.84 13.87
C VAL A 132 3.08 -8.46 15.06
N ALA A 133 2.85 -9.78 15.07
CA ALA A 133 2.14 -10.44 16.16
C ALA A 133 2.91 -10.39 17.49
N LYS A 134 4.25 -10.40 17.44
CA LYS A 134 5.09 -10.49 18.64
C LYS A 134 5.65 -9.15 19.10
N ARG A 135 5.98 -8.24 18.17
CA ARG A 135 6.83 -7.05 18.44
C ARG A 135 6.53 -5.87 17.51
N LEU A 136 5.29 -5.37 17.55
CA LEU A 136 4.85 -4.22 16.74
C LEU A 136 5.79 -3.01 16.81
N TRP A 137 6.29 -2.71 18.01
CA TRP A 137 7.16 -1.55 18.27
C TRP A 137 8.45 -1.53 17.46
N SER A 138 8.92 -2.69 16.99
CA SER A 138 10.18 -2.78 16.24
C SER A 138 10.12 -2.14 14.85
N LEU A 139 8.91 -1.96 14.30
CA LEU A 139 8.65 -1.35 12.99
C LEU A 139 8.55 0.18 13.06
N GLY A 140 8.25 0.75 14.23
CA GLY A 140 8.08 2.19 14.42
C GLY A 140 7.17 2.82 13.36
N LYS A 141 7.65 3.87 12.69
CA LYS A 141 6.91 4.60 11.64
C LYS A 141 6.46 3.75 10.45
N GLU A 142 7.09 2.59 10.22
CA GLU A 142 6.77 1.73 9.08
C GLU A 142 5.56 0.81 9.36
N LEU A 143 5.04 0.79 10.59
CA LEU A 143 3.96 -0.14 10.93
C LEU A 143 2.69 0.08 10.12
N ALA A 144 2.30 1.33 9.85
CA ALA A 144 1.11 1.62 9.07
C ALA A 144 1.23 1.01 7.65
N SER A 145 2.36 1.25 6.99
CA SER A 145 2.69 0.68 5.68
C SER A 145 2.77 -0.85 5.72
N ALA A 146 3.33 -1.43 6.78
CA ALA A 146 3.39 -2.87 6.97
C ALA A 146 2.01 -3.50 7.11
N ARG A 147 1.09 -2.85 7.85
CA ARG A 147 -0.31 -3.28 7.98
C ARG A 147 -1.05 -3.22 6.66
N GLU A 148 -0.92 -2.11 5.93
CA GLU A 148 -1.52 -1.96 4.60
C GLU A 148 -1.03 -3.08 3.66
N LEU A 149 0.28 -3.29 3.60
CA LEU A 149 0.85 -4.35 2.77
C LEU A 149 0.35 -5.75 3.18
N MET A 150 0.25 -6.06 4.47
CA MET A 150 -0.28 -7.36 4.93
C MET A 150 -1.75 -7.59 4.54
N THR A 151 -2.56 -6.53 4.45
CA THR A 151 -3.96 -6.61 4.01
C THR A 151 -4.13 -6.72 2.50
N ALA A 152 -3.07 -6.48 1.72
CA ALA A 152 -3.12 -6.68 0.28
C ALA A 152 -3.39 -8.15 -0.08
N THR A 153 -4.29 -8.36 -1.05
CA THR A 153 -4.68 -9.70 -1.52
C THR A 153 -3.50 -10.46 -2.13
N SER A 154 -2.60 -9.76 -2.80
CA SER A 154 -1.42 -10.33 -3.46
C SER A 154 -0.21 -9.43 -3.23
N TRP A 155 0.96 -10.03 -3.01
CA TRP A 155 2.21 -9.29 -2.92
C TRP A 155 2.96 -9.35 -4.25
N THR A 156 3.44 -8.19 -4.70
CA THR A 156 4.39 -8.15 -5.82
C THR A 156 5.80 -8.40 -5.30
N ALA A 157 6.73 -8.77 -6.17
CA ALA A 157 8.16 -8.85 -5.83
C ALA A 157 8.70 -7.54 -5.23
N TYR A 158 8.16 -6.39 -5.62
CA TYR A 158 8.53 -5.10 -5.02
C TYR A 158 8.04 -4.99 -3.57
N GLY A 159 6.79 -5.37 -3.30
CA GLY A 159 6.23 -5.43 -1.95
C GLY A 159 7.05 -6.35 -1.03
N GLY A 160 7.44 -7.53 -1.54
CA GLY A 160 8.35 -8.44 -0.84
C GLY A 160 9.68 -7.79 -0.44
N ARG A 161 10.36 -7.10 -1.36
CA ARG A 161 11.63 -6.43 -1.08
C ARG A 161 11.50 -5.30 -0.04
N ILE A 162 10.38 -4.57 -0.06
CA ILE A 162 10.13 -3.53 0.95
C ILE A 162 9.92 -4.17 2.33
N ALA A 163 9.14 -5.25 2.40
CA ALA A 163 8.94 -6.00 3.64
C ALA A 163 10.25 -6.59 4.20
N GLU A 164 11.13 -7.11 3.35
CA GLU A 164 12.46 -7.57 3.77
C GLU A 164 13.28 -6.46 4.41
N ARG A 165 13.29 -5.26 3.83
CA ARG A 165 13.99 -4.10 4.42
C ARG A 165 13.43 -3.73 5.80
N TRP A 166 12.11 -3.80 5.98
CA TRP A 166 11.50 -3.57 7.29
C TRP A 166 11.90 -4.63 8.31
N LEU A 167 11.91 -5.92 7.91
CA LEU A 167 12.36 -7.02 8.75
C LEU A 167 13.83 -6.85 9.17
N GLU A 168 14.72 -6.49 8.23
CA GLU A 168 16.13 -6.23 8.49
C GLU A 168 16.32 -5.02 9.42
N ALA A 169 15.57 -3.93 9.19
CA ALA A 169 15.63 -2.75 10.04
C ALA A 169 15.15 -3.03 11.47
N ALA A 170 14.06 -3.79 11.62
CA ALA A 170 13.55 -4.22 12.93
C ALA A 170 14.59 -5.06 13.69
N GLU A 171 15.24 -5.99 13.00
CA GLU A 171 16.30 -6.80 13.59
C GLU A 171 17.54 -5.96 13.96
N ALA A 172 17.94 -5.02 13.10
CA ALA A 172 19.02 -4.09 13.40
C ALA A 172 18.70 -3.18 14.60
N ASN A 173 17.44 -2.75 14.75
CA ASN A 173 16.98 -2.00 15.92
C ASN A 173 17.11 -2.83 17.20
N ARG A 174 16.70 -4.10 17.15
CA ARG A 174 16.84 -5.04 18.26
C ARG A 174 18.30 -5.24 18.64
N VAL A 175 19.17 -5.55 17.68
CA VAL A 175 20.61 -5.73 17.93
C VAL A 175 21.22 -4.47 18.54
N ARG A 176 20.86 -3.27 18.07
CA ARG A 176 21.34 -2.00 18.66
C ARG A 176 20.83 -1.79 20.09
N ALA A 177 19.59 -2.18 20.39
CA ALA A 177 19.04 -2.12 21.74
C ALA A 177 19.79 -3.06 22.68
N GLU A 178 20.00 -4.32 22.28
CA GLU A 178 20.79 -5.30 23.05
C GLU A 178 22.22 -4.82 23.29
N ALA A 179 22.89 -4.31 22.24
CA ALA A 179 24.24 -3.79 22.35
C ALA A 179 24.34 -2.58 23.29
N ARG A 180 23.27 -1.79 23.44
CA ARG A 180 23.21 -0.70 24.42
C ARG A 180 23.04 -1.25 25.84
N LEU A 181 22.19 -2.25 26.02
CA LEU A 181 21.96 -2.91 27.32
C LEU A 181 23.19 -3.66 27.85
N ALA A 182 24.04 -4.17 26.95
CA ALA A 182 25.29 -4.83 27.30
C ALA A 182 26.38 -3.86 27.82
N ARG A 183 26.21 -2.54 27.66
CA ARG A 183 27.20 -1.56 28.15
C ARG A 183 27.13 -1.44 29.67
N PRO A 184 28.25 -1.10 30.34
CA PRO A 184 28.24 -0.81 31.77
C PRO A 184 27.22 0.29 32.10
N ALA A 185 26.36 0.03 33.09
CA ALA A 185 25.44 1.02 33.62
C ALA A 185 26.14 2.00 34.58
N MET A 186 25.50 3.12 34.88
CA MET A 186 26.04 4.08 35.84
C MET A 186 26.10 3.46 37.26
N PRO A 187 27.19 3.64 38.03
CA PRO A 187 27.39 2.94 39.30
C PRO A 187 26.26 3.12 40.32
N HIS A 188 25.66 4.31 40.42
CA HIS A 188 24.58 4.57 41.37
C HIS A 188 23.27 3.84 41.00
N TRP A 189 22.99 3.66 39.70
CA TRP A 189 21.87 2.84 39.26
C TRP A 189 22.13 1.36 39.45
N LEU A 190 23.36 0.92 39.21
CA LEU A 190 23.74 -0.47 39.46
C LEU A 190 23.60 -0.82 40.95
N ALA A 191 24.09 0.03 41.85
CA ALA A 191 23.94 -0.15 43.29
C ALA A 191 22.46 -0.26 43.71
N ARG A 192 21.60 0.60 43.16
CA ARG A 192 20.15 0.55 43.46
C ARG A 192 19.47 -0.69 42.85
N ALA A 193 19.92 -1.18 41.70
CA ALA A 193 19.40 -2.38 41.04
C ALA A 193 19.79 -3.70 41.75
N GLN A 194 20.67 -3.66 42.75
CA GLN A 194 20.97 -4.85 43.57
C GLN A 194 19.76 -5.30 44.39
N ASP A 195 18.84 -4.39 44.73
CA ASP A 195 17.60 -4.71 45.43
C ASP A 195 16.58 -5.38 44.47
N PRO A 196 16.19 -6.66 44.70
CA PRO A 196 15.21 -7.34 43.86
C PRO A 196 13.84 -6.65 43.80
N ALA A 197 13.41 -5.99 44.87
CA ALA A 197 12.13 -5.28 44.91
C ALA A 197 12.16 -4.04 44.00
N VAL A 198 13.31 -3.37 43.92
CA VAL A 198 13.54 -2.28 42.96
C VAL A 198 13.52 -2.82 41.53
N ARG A 199 14.19 -3.95 41.25
CA ARG A 199 14.17 -4.55 39.90
C ARG A 199 12.76 -4.87 39.43
N ALA A 200 11.94 -5.46 40.30
CA ALA A 200 10.53 -5.74 40.00
C ALA A 200 9.74 -4.46 39.73
N ALA A 201 9.93 -3.40 40.54
CA ALA A 201 9.28 -2.11 40.34
C ALA A 201 9.72 -1.40 39.05
N VAL A 202 11.00 -1.55 38.67
CA VAL A 202 11.53 -1.03 37.40
C VAL A 202 10.88 -1.74 36.22
N HIS A 203 10.77 -3.07 36.27
CA HIS A 203 10.12 -3.84 35.23
C HIS A 203 8.65 -3.47 35.07
N GLU A 204 7.92 -3.32 36.18
CA GLU A 204 6.54 -2.83 36.20
C GLU A 204 6.43 -1.42 35.57
N GLY A 205 7.34 -0.51 35.91
CA GLY A 205 7.40 0.84 35.33
C GLY A 205 7.69 0.85 33.82
N LEU A 206 8.56 -0.04 33.34
CA LEU A 206 8.86 -0.16 31.91
C LEU A 206 7.67 -0.72 31.13
N LYS A 207 6.95 -1.70 31.68
CA LYS A 207 5.70 -2.20 31.09
C LYS A 207 4.64 -1.10 31.03
N TYR A 208 4.47 -0.34 32.10
CA TYR A 208 3.55 0.79 32.13
C TYR A 208 3.87 1.84 31.04
N LEU A 209 5.14 2.21 30.86
CA LEU A 209 5.51 3.14 29.78
C LEU A 209 5.30 2.54 28.38
N ALA A 210 5.54 1.23 28.21
CA ALA A 210 5.30 0.53 26.96
C ALA A 210 3.80 0.50 26.60
N GLU A 211 2.92 0.34 27.59
CA GLU A 211 1.46 0.41 27.40
C GLU A 211 0.98 1.81 27.00
N LEU A 212 1.65 2.87 27.44
CA LEU A 212 1.35 4.24 27.02
C LEU A 212 1.84 4.58 25.60
N ASP A 213 2.83 3.84 25.09
CA ASP A 213 3.51 4.08 23.82
C ASP A 213 2.79 3.38 22.65
N GLU A 214 1.55 3.78 22.38
CA GLU A 214 0.71 3.17 21.33
C GLU A 214 1.21 3.48 19.91
N ASP A 215 1.90 4.60 19.73
CA ASP A 215 2.46 5.05 18.45
C ASP A 215 3.95 4.69 18.29
N TRP A 216 4.55 4.05 19.29
CA TRP A 216 5.95 3.63 19.32
C TRP A 216 6.94 4.76 19.00
N ALA A 217 6.68 5.93 19.60
CA ALA A 217 7.43 7.16 19.40
C ALA A 217 7.53 7.62 17.93
N SER A 218 6.47 7.39 17.14
CA SER A 218 6.36 7.90 15.77
C SER A 218 5.78 9.31 15.72
N GLU A 219 5.09 9.74 16.76
CA GLU A 219 4.49 11.05 16.94
C GLU A 219 5.02 11.76 18.20
N GLU A 220 5.00 13.10 18.21
CA GLU A 220 5.35 13.90 19.39
C GLU A 220 4.10 14.16 20.25
N ASN A 221 3.68 13.15 21.00
CA ASN A 221 2.47 13.22 21.84
C ASN A 221 2.77 13.33 23.36
N GLY A 222 4.05 13.29 23.74
CA GLY A 222 4.51 13.38 25.14
C GLY A 222 4.14 12.18 26.02
N ARG A 223 3.76 11.05 25.43
CA ARG A 223 3.36 9.82 26.11
C ARG A 223 4.30 8.66 25.74
N GLY A 224 4.50 7.73 26.67
CA GLY A 224 5.34 6.56 26.44
C GLY A 224 6.82 6.89 26.33
N TYR A 225 7.51 6.19 25.44
CA TYR A 225 8.95 6.37 25.20
C TYR A 225 9.22 7.47 24.18
N SER A 226 10.40 8.08 24.25
CA SER A 226 10.91 8.92 23.15
C SER A 226 11.60 8.05 22.08
N GLN A 227 11.80 8.58 20.88
CA GLN A 227 12.48 7.88 19.79
C GLN A 227 13.86 7.32 20.20
N ALA A 228 14.61 8.06 21.04
CA ALA A 228 15.92 7.63 21.51
C ALA A 228 15.87 6.42 22.48
N THR A 229 14.72 6.22 23.12
CA THR A 229 14.54 5.26 24.21
C THR A 229 13.59 4.11 23.89
N SER A 230 12.72 4.25 22.87
CA SER A 230 11.65 3.31 22.56
C SER A 230 12.16 1.86 22.39
N TRP A 231 13.17 1.64 21.54
CA TRP A 231 13.66 0.28 21.31
C TRP A 231 14.24 -0.40 22.56
N THR A 232 15.00 0.33 23.37
CA THR A 232 15.59 -0.22 24.60
C THR A 232 14.53 -0.40 25.68
N GLY A 233 13.56 0.52 25.77
CA GLY A 233 12.45 0.45 26.71
C GLY A 233 11.55 -0.76 26.46
N HIS A 234 11.07 -0.94 25.22
CA HIS A 234 10.26 -2.09 24.84
C HIS A 234 11.02 -3.42 24.97
N ALA A 235 12.30 -3.46 24.55
CA ALA A 235 13.12 -4.67 24.70
C ALA A 235 13.28 -5.12 26.17
N LEU A 236 13.32 -4.19 27.13
CA LEU A 236 13.34 -4.51 28.56
C LEU A 236 11.95 -4.86 29.09
N ALA A 237 10.90 -4.17 28.63
CA ALA A 237 9.52 -4.42 29.06
C ALA A 237 9.04 -5.83 28.69
N GLU A 238 9.47 -6.36 27.54
CA GLU A 238 9.17 -7.71 27.05
C GLU A 238 9.89 -8.85 27.81
N ARG A 239 10.88 -8.55 28.66
CA ARG A 239 11.58 -9.59 29.43
C ARG A 239 10.64 -10.24 30.45
N ASP A 240 10.92 -11.48 30.83
CA ASP A 240 10.22 -12.14 31.94
C ASP A 240 10.64 -11.56 33.30
N GLY A 241 11.87 -11.05 33.38
CA GLY A 241 12.43 -10.34 34.53
C GLY A 241 13.74 -9.67 34.15
N LEU A 242 14.24 -8.80 35.03
CA LEU A 242 15.44 -8.01 34.77
C LEU A 242 16.62 -8.47 35.64
N SER A 243 17.78 -8.63 35.02
CA SER A 243 19.07 -8.70 35.71
C SER A 243 19.42 -7.36 36.36
N GLU A 244 20.46 -7.33 37.21
CA GLU A 244 20.95 -6.09 37.84
C GLU A 244 21.37 -5.03 36.82
N LEU A 245 22.07 -5.46 35.75
CA LEU A 245 22.53 -4.54 34.70
C LEU A 245 21.34 -3.99 33.89
N GLU A 246 20.40 -4.85 33.49
CA GLU A 246 19.19 -4.45 32.76
C GLU A 246 18.32 -3.50 33.59
N ALA A 247 18.13 -3.80 34.88
CA ALA A 247 17.38 -2.94 35.80
C ALA A 247 18.07 -1.59 36.02
N ALA A 248 19.41 -1.53 36.02
CA ALA A 248 20.14 -0.27 36.11
C ALA A 248 19.93 0.63 34.88
N HIS A 249 19.92 0.06 33.67
CA HIS A 249 19.52 0.77 32.45
C HIS A 249 18.05 1.19 32.51
N GLY A 250 17.18 0.31 33.01
CA GLY A 250 15.76 0.60 33.26
C GLY A 250 15.55 1.80 34.19
N LEU A 251 16.28 1.88 35.31
CA LEU A 251 16.25 3.03 36.23
C LEU A 251 16.61 4.33 35.52
N GLN A 252 17.64 4.33 34.66
CA GLN A 252 18.02 5.50 33.88
C GLN A 252 16.90 5.94 32.92
N LEU A 253 16.26 5.00 32.24
CA LEU A 253 15.12 5.27 31.36
C LEU A 253 13.93 5.84 32.13
N LEU A 254 13.53 5.17 33.22
CA LEU A 254 12.43 5.60 34.08
C LEU A 254 12.69 6.99 34.67
N HIS A 255 13.93 7.31 35.02
CA HIS A 255 14.26 8.65 35.51
C HIS A 255 13.99 9.73 34.46
N GLY A 256 14.32 9.48 33.19
CA GLY A 256 14.01 10.39 32.08
C GLY A 256 12.49 10.60 31.89
N HIS A 257 11.72 9.53 32.09
CA HIS A 257 10.27 9.50 31.88
C HIS A 257 9.43 9.63 33.16
N ARG A 258 10.06 9.96 34.30
CA ARG A 258 9.46 9.89 35.65
C ARG A 258 8.17 10.68 35.84
N ARG A 259 7.94 11.72 35.03
CA ARG A 259 6.71 12.54 35.09
C ARG A 259 5.47 11.80 34.59
N GLN A 260 5.65 10.74 33.81
CA GLN A 260 4.57 9.91 33.29
C GLN A 260 4.22 8.76 34.25
N LEU A 261 5.09 8.43 35.20
CA LEU A 261 4.92 7.29 36.09
C LEU A 261 3.89 7.57 37.20
N PRO A 262 3.06 6.57 37.56
CA PRO A 262 2.25 6.61 38.77
C PRO A 262 3.13 6.89 40.01
N PRO A 263 2.65 7.68 40.98
CA PRO A 263 3.43 8.05 42.17
C PRO A 263 4.06 6.88 42.92
N TYR A 264 3.30 5.79 43.07
CA TYR A 264 3.75 4.60 43.78
C TYR A 264 4.90 3.89 43.05
N LEU A 265 4.89 3.87 41.71
CA LEU A 265 5.97 3.29 40.90
C LEU A 265 7.22 4.16 40.92
N ALA A 266 7.06 5.48 40.77
CA ALA A 266 8.17 6.42 40.87
C ALA A 266 8.89 6.28 42.24
N TYR A 267 8.12 6.14 43.32
CA TYR A 267 8.67 5.94 44.66
C TYR A 267 9.39 4.58 44.79
N ARG A 268 8.74 3.48 44.43
CA ARG A 268 9.33 2.12 44.56
C ARG A 268 10.59 1.96 43.72
N ALA A 269 10.56 2.37 42.45
CA ALA A 269 11.69 2.23 41.54
C ALA A 269 12.78 3.28 41.83
N LEU A 270 12.44 4.57 41.81
CA LEU A 270 13.42 5.67 41.82
C LEU A 270 13.70 6.24 43.22
N GLY A 271 12.87 5.95 44.22
CA GLY A 271 12.96 6.57 45.54
C GLY A 271 12.54 8.04 45.55
N ILE A 272 11.76 8.48 44.56
CA ILE A 272 11.35 9.89 44.40
C ILE A 272 9.86 10.01 44.74
N ALA A 273 9.51 10.94 45.61
CA ALA A 273 8.10 11.31 45.84
C ALA A 273 7.54 12.02 44.59
N SER A 274 6.33 11.67 44.17
CA SER A 274 5.72 12.24 42.96
C SER A 274 5.59 13.76 43.02
N ALA A 275 5.85 14.43 41.89
CA ALA A 275 5.59 15.85 41.72
C ALA A 275 4.09 16.22 41.85
N THR A 276 3.17 15.27 41.64
CA THR A 276 1.72 15.48 41.85
C THR A 276 1.33 15.62 43.33
N SER A 277 2.27 15.39 44.26
CA SER A 277 2.09 15.64 45.70
C SER A 277 2.42 17.08 46.13
N ARG A 278 2.72 18.00 45.20
CA ARG A 278 2.58 19.43 45.51
C ARG A 278 1.09 19.75 45.58
N GLU A 279 0.51 19.44 46.74
CA GLU A 279 -0.77 19.97 47.20
C GLU A 279 -0.87 21.44 46.78
N ALA A 280 -1.96 21.76 46.09
CA ALA A 280 -2.45 23.13 46.08
C ALA A 280 -2.48 23.59 47.54
N PRO A 281 -1.88 24.74 47.91
CA PRO A 281 -2.09 25.27 49.24
C PRO A 281 -3.60 25.39 49.43
N ALA A 282 -4.11 24.80 50.52
CA ALA A 282 -5.47 24.93 50.96
C ALA A 282 -5.79 26.42 51.12
N GLY A 283 -6.22 27.03 50.02
CA GLY A 283 -6.52 28.44 49.91
C GLY A 283 -7.88 28.69 50.53
N GLY A 284 -7.86 28.96 51.83
CA GLY A 284 -8.72 29.95 52.45
C GLY A 284 -10.21 29.65 52.41
N LEU A 285 -10.69 29.05 53.50
CA LEU A 285 -11.96 29.44 54.10
C LEU A 285 -12.02 30.98 54.17
N LEU A 286 -12.90 31.61 53.39
CA LEU A 286 -13.42 32.92 53.73
C LEU A 286 -14.61 32.72 54.66
N PRO A 287 -14.59 33.26 55.89
CA PRO A 287 -15.81 33.39 56.68
C PRO A 287 -16.65 34.54 56.12
N ALA A 288 -17.96 34.37 56.25
CA ALA A 288 -18.99 35.34 55.90
C ALA A 288 -18.82 36.69 56.61
N ALA A 289 -19.08 37.77 55.87
CA ALA A 289 -19.60 39.04 56.37
C ALA A 289 -20.40 39.73 55.27
#